data_AF-A0A704KDG0-F1
#
_entry.id   AF-A0A704KDG0-F1
#
_cell.length_a   1.000
_cell.length_b   1.000
_cell.length_c   1.000
_cell.angle_alpha   90.00
_cell.angle_beta   90.00
_cell.angle_gamma   90.00
#
_symmetry.space_group_name_H-M   'P 1'
#
loop_
_entity.id
_entity.type
_entity.pdbx_description
1 polymer ?
#
loop_
_entity_poly.entity_id
_entity_poly.type
_entity_poly.pdbx_seq_one_letter_code
_entity_poly.pdbx_strand_id
1 'polypeptide(L)'
;SYFNVLKALPGRKPLQIAYYKNTEFENKLNEIIGNYDLTLSHLIRVGDYTLNKPGLHILEMTDAISLNYSRIKKEAPKNSLKSIIYSIEQERLLKYEKEVYGRYSLISLISEVDKKFLFGNRNDNIL
;
A
#
# COMPACT_ATOMS: atom_id res chain seq x y z
N SER A 1 -2.98 13.30 -7.11
CA SER A 1 -2.96 14.76 -6.87
C SER A 1 -1.73 15.16 -6.07
N TYR A 2 -0.93 16.08 -6.58
CA TYR A 2 0.24 16.62 -5.86
C TYR A 2 -0.13 17.33 -4.56
N PHE A 3 -1.30 17.96 -4.49
CA PHE A 3 -1.79 18.61 -3.28
C PHE A 3 -2.00 17.61 -2.13
N ASN A 4 -2.51 16.42 -2.42
CA ASN A 4 -2.67 15.36 -1.42
C ASN A 4 -1.32 14.85 -0.91
N VAL A 5 -0.30 14.82 -1.77
CA VAL A 5 1.07 14.49 -1.38
C VAL A 5 1.63 15.54 -0.43
N LEU A 6 1.48 16.83 -0.75
CA LEU A 6 1.90 17.93 0.12
C LEU A 6 1.26 17.84 1.51
N LYS A 7 -0.05 17.57 1.57
CA LYS A 7 -0.78 17.34 2.82
C LYS A 7 -0.30 16.11 3.61
N ALA A 8 0.20 15.09 2.91
CA ALA A 8 0.70 13.86 3.52
C ALA A 8 2.16 13.96 4.00
N LEU A 9 2.91 14.99 3.61
CA LEU A 9 4.30 15.20 4.03
C LEU A 9 4.52 15.17 5.56
N PRO A 10 3.73 15.86 6.41
CA PRO A 10 3.92 15.79 7.86
C PRO A 10 3.40 14.48 8.49
N GLY A 11 2.68 13.64 7.74
CA GLY A 11 1.99 12.45 8.26
C GLY A 11 2.80 11.15 8.15
N ARG A 12 2.11 10.03 8.39
CA ARG A 12 2.66 8.67 8.21
C ARG A 12 2.15 7.96 6.96
N LYS A 13 1.24 8.59 6.21
CA LYS A 13 0.66 8.01 5.00
C LYS A 13 1.72 7.94 3.90
N PRO A 14 1.90 6.79 3.22
CA PRO A 14 2.75 6.71 2.04
C PRO A 14 2.32 7.76 1.01
N LEU A 15 3.30 8.49 0.49
CA LEU A 15 3.11 9.55 -0.49
C LEU A 15 2.47 9.00 -1.77
N GLN A 16 2.79 7.76 -2.17
CA GLN A 16 2.12 7.12 -3.30
C GLN A 16 0.62 6.93 -3.05
N ILE A 17 0.21 6.46 -1.88
CA ILE A 17 -1.21 6.28 -1.57
C ILE A 17 -1.91 7.65 -1.49
N ALA A 18 -1.25 8.66 -0.93
CA ALA A 18 -1.76 10.03 -0.94
C ALA A 18 -1.93 10.58 -2.37
N TYR A 19 -0.97 10.30 -3.26
CA TYR A 19 -1.03 10.72 -4.65
C TYR A 19 -2.24 10.12 -5.38
N TYR A 20 -2.57 8.85 -5.15
CA TYR A 20 -3.70 8.17 -5.79
C TYR A 20 -5.05 8.43 -5.11
N LYS A 21 -5.10 9.22 -4.03
CA LYS A 21 -6.37 9.61 -3.40
C LYS A 21 -7.19 10.51 -4.34
N ASN A 22 -8.43 10.10 -4.60
CA ASN A 22 -9.41 10.70 -5.49
C ASN A 22 -10.81 10.49 -4.87
N THR A 23 -11.50 11.59 -4.59
CA THR A 23 -12.82 11.58 -3.93
C THR A 23 -13.93 11.10 -4.86
N GLU A 24 -13.86 11.40 -6.15
CA GLU A 24 -14.85 10.95 -7.14
C GLU A 24 -14.83 9.43 -7.28
N PHE A 25 -13.64 8.83 -7.34
CA PHE A 25 -13.46 7.39 -7.33
C PHE A 25 -14.01 6.76 -6.03
N GLU A 26 -13.71 7.35 -4.88
CA GLU A 26 -14.23 6.86 -3.59
C GLU A 26 -15.76 6.89 -3.54
N ASN A 27 -16.36 7.98 -4.00
CA ASN A 27 -17.81 8.14 -4.03
C ASN A 27 -18.43 7.10 -4.96
N LYS A 28 -17.86 6.91 -6.16
CA LYS A 28 -18.38 5.91 -7.09
C LYS A 28 -18.23 4.49 -6.56
N LEU A 29 -17.10 4.19 -5.91
CA LEU A 29 -16.91 2.91 -5.24
C LEU A 29 -17.96 2.72 -4.14
N ASN A 30 -18.19 3.70 -3.27
CA ASN A 30 -19.17 3.61 -2.18
C ASN A 30 -20.60 3.38 -2.69
N GLU A 31 -20.95 3.94 -3.85
CA GLU A 31 -22.25 3.74 -4.50
C GLU A 31 -22.44 2.30 -4.97
N ILE A 32 -21.40 1.67 -5.50
CA ILE A 32 -21.52 0.37 -6.19
C ILE A 32 -21.04 -0.82 -5.35
N ILE A 33 -20.20 -0.61 -4.33
CA ILE A 33 -19.50 -1.69 -3.61
C ILE A 33 -20.45 -2.68 -2.95
N GLY A 34 -21.62 -2.23 -2.48
CA GLY A 34 -22.63 -3.10 -1.87
C GLY A 34 -23.36 -4.01 -2.86
N ASN A 35 -23.20 -3.81 -4.17
CA ASN A 35 -23.83 -4.63 -5.22
C ASN A 35 -22.96 -5.83 -5.62
N TYR A 36 -21.79 -6.01 -5.02
CA TYR A 36 -20.83 -7.06 -5.36
C TYR A 36 -20.44 -7.85 -4.12
N ASP A 37 -20.23 -9.15 -4.29
CA ASP A 37 -19.84 -10.05 -3.20
C ASP A 37 -18.38 -9.86 -2.76
N LEU A 38 -17.52 -9.37 -3.66
CA LEU A 38 -16.08 -9.26 -3.45
C LEU A 38 -15.51 -8.05 -4.18
N THR A 39 -14.48 -7.45 -3.59
CA THR A 39 -13.63 -6.45 -4.28
C THR A 39 -12.18 -6.89 -4.33
N LEU A 40 -11.54 -6.67 -5.48
CA LEU A 40 -10.10 -6.80 -5.65
C LEU A 40 -9.46 -5.41 -5.74
N SER A 41 -8.64 -5.06 -4.76
CA SER A 41 -7.82 -3.85 -4.77
C SER A 41 -6.47 -4.17 -5.37
N HIS A 42 -6.24 -3.77 -6.62
CA HIS A 42 -4.97 -3.97 -7.30
C HIS A 42 -3.96 -2.88 -6.91
N LEU A 43 -2.84 -3.29 -6.31
CA LEU A 43 -1.78 -2.49 -5.71
C LEU A 43 -2.23 -1.76 -4.43
N ILE A 44 -1.29 -1.56 -3.50
CA ILE A 44 -1.54 -0.84 -2.24
C ILE A 44 -2.06 0.60 -2.43
N ARG A 45 -1.86 1.17 -3.61
CA ARG A 45 -2.22 2.56 -3.94
C ARG A 45 -3.72 2.84 -3.83
N VAL A 46 -4.53 1.80 -3.99
CA VAL A 46 -6.00 1.85 -3.86
C VAL A 46 -6.52 1.07 -2.66
N GLY A 47 -5.64 0.52 -1.81
CA GLY A 47 -6.05 -0.25 -0.63
C GLY A 47 -6.96 0.55 0.29
N ASP A 48 -6.62 1.81 0.59
CA ASP A 48 -7.41 2.66 1.48
C ASP A 48 -8.89 2.79 1.11
N TYR A 49 -9.26 2.58 -0.15
CA TYR A 49 -10.66 2.69 -0.58
C TYR A 49 -11.54 1.54 -0.09
N THR A 50 -11.00 0.34 0.10
CA THR A 50 -11.74 -0.85 0.58
C THR A 50 -11.46 -1.15 2.05
N LEU A 51 -10.43 -0.52 2.62
CA LEU A 51 -10.04 -0.72 4.01
C LEU A 51 -11.18 -0.40 4.99
N ASN A 52 -11.49 -1.34 5.89
CA ASN A 52 -12.57 -1.27 6.89
C ASN A 52 -13.99 -1.09 6.32
N LYS A 53 -14.20 -1.37 5.02
CA LYS A 53 -15.57 -1.49 4.49
C LYS A 53 -16.14 -2.88 4.82
N PRO A 54 -17.48 -3.00 4.95
CA PRO A 54 -18.10 -4.30 5.10
C PRO A 54 -18.00 -5.09 3.78
N GLY A 55 -17.80 -6.39 3.89
CA GLY A 55 -17.72 -7.30 2.74
C GLY A 55 -16.39 -8.04 2.65
N LEU A 56 -16.24 -8.79 1.56
CA LEU A 56 -15.03 -9.56 1.27
C LEU A 56 -14.08 -8.72 0.42
N HIS A 57 -12.95 -8.34 1.01
CA HIS A 57 -11.97 -7.48 0.34
C HIS A 57 -10.65 -8.20 0.20
N ILE A 58 -10.11 -8.22 -1.03
CA ILE A 58 -8.80 -8.77 -1.36
C ILE A 58 -7.87 -7.61 -1.75
N LEU A 59 -6.66 -7.64 -1.23
CA LEU A 59 -5.60 -6.72 -1.62
C LEU A 59 -4.52 -7.48 -2.39
N GLU A 60 -4.38 -7.18 -3.68
CA GLU A 60 -3.27 -7.66 -4.48
C GLU A 60 -2.13 -6.63 -4.40
N MET A 61 -1.06 -6.96 -3.71
CA MET A 61 0.08 -6.05 -3.53
C MET A 61 1.07 -6.12 -4.70
N THR A 62 1.08 -7.25 -5.42
CA THR A 62 2.04 -7.57 -6.48
C THR A 62 3.45 -7.74 -5.91
N ASP A 63 4.08 -6.64 -5.52
CA ASP A 63 5.43 -6.60 -4.95
C ASP A 63 5.42 -5.92 -3.56
N ALA A 64 6.44 -6.20 -2.75
CA ALA A 64 6.76 -5.37 -1.59
C ALA A 64 7.48 -4.08 -2.03
N ILE A 65 6.73 -2.98 -2.17
CA ILE A 65 7.27 -1.70 -2.63
C ILE A 65 8.34 -1.19 -1.66
N SER A 66 8.15 -1.38 -0.35
CA SER A 66 9.18 -0.98 0.62
C SER A 66 10.48 -1.77 0.49
N LEU A 67 10.43 -3.03 0.07
CA LEU A 67 11.63 -3.81 -0.22
C LEU A 67 12.38 -3.24 -1.41
N ASN A 68 11.66 -2.93 -2.50
CA ASN A 68 12.26 -2.29 -3.67
C ASN A 68 12.90 -0.94 -3.33
N TYR A 69 12.22 -0.10 -2.54
CA TYR A 69 12.79 1.17 -2.09
C TYR A 69 14.00 0.98 -1.17
N SER A 70 14.03 -0.08 -0.35
CA SER A 70 15.20 -0.39 0.47
C SER A 70 16.43 -0.75 -0.37
N ARG A 71 16.24 -1.41 -1.52
CA ARG A 71 17.31 -1.73 -2.48
C ARG A 71 17.81 -0.47 -3.19
N ILE A 72 16.89 0.34 -3.72
CA ILE A 72 17.21 1.62 -4.36
C ILE A 72 17.97 2.55 -3.40
N LYS A 73 17.58 2.61 -2.13
CA LYS A 73 18.26 3.41 -1.11
C LYS A 73 19.72 2.98 -0.89
N LYS A 74 20.04 1.68 -1.00
CA LYS A 74 21.42 1.18 -0.85
C LYS A 74 22.32 1.59 -2.02
N GLU A 75 21.74 1.74 -3.21
CA GLU A 75 22.46 2.10 -4.44
C GLU A 75 22.52 3.61 -4.68
N ALA A 76 21.61 4.39 -4.07
CA ALA A 76 21.54 5.83 -4.27
C ALA A 76 22.73 6.57 -3.64
N PRO A 77 23.24 7.64 -4.29
CA PRO A 77 24.21 8.54 -3.68
C PRO A 77 23.69 9.09 -2.35
N LYS A 78 24.52 8.97 -1.31
CA LYS A 78 24.23 9.51 0.02
C LYS A 78 23.97 11.02 -0.10
N ASN A 79 22.90 11.50 0.54
CA ASN A 79 22.54 12.93 0.68
C ASN A 79 21.90 13.62 -0.54
N SER A 80 21.31 12.89 -1.48
CA SER A 80 20.42 13.51 -2.47
C SER A 80 19.01 13.75 -1.89
N LEU A 81 18.31 14.81 -2.33
CA LEU A 81 16.90 15.03 -1.98
C LEU A 81 16.04 13.78 -2.28
N LYS A 82 16.37 13.09 -3.37
CA LYS A 82 15.77 11.82 -3.78
C LYS A 82 15.97 10.72 -2.72
N SER A 83 17.19 10.59 -2.16
CA SER A 83 17.48 9.61 -1.10
C SER A 83 16.73 9.89 0.21
N ILE A 84 16.46 11.16 0.53
CA ILE A 84 15.66 11.57 1.69
C ILE A 84 14.21 11.17 1.48
N ILE A 85 13.62 11.56 0.34
CA ILE A 85 12.24 11.23 -0.03
C ILE A 85 12.04 9.70 -0.03
N TYR A 86 12.97 8.96 -0.63
CA TYR A 86 12.92 7.50 -0.64
C TYR A 86 13.05 6.88 0.74
N SER A 87 13.85 7.46 1.64
CA SER A 87 13.95 6.96 3.01
C SER A 87 12.64 7.13 3.77
N ILE A 88 12.03 8.30 3.67
CA ILE A 88 10.74 8.60 4.30
C ILE A 88 9.65 7.70 3.71
N GLU A 89 9.59 7.59 2.39
CA GLU A 89 8.57 6.79 1.72
C GLU A 89 8.73 5.30 2.01
N GLN A 90 9.96 4.79 2.03
CA GLN A 90 10.26 3.38 2.32
C GLN A 90 9.74 2.97 3.71
N GLU A 91 9.96 3.79 4.73
CA GLU A 91 9.51 3.51 6.09
C GLU A 91 7.98 3.52 6.18
N ARG A 92 7.34 4.50 5.55
CA ARG A 92 5.86 4.61 5.51
C ARG A 92 5.23 3.44 4.77
N LEU A 93 5.79 3.06 3.62
CA LEU A 93 5.35 1.90 2.85
C LEU A 93 5.48 0.64 3.69
N LEU A 94 6.63 0.39 4.31
CA LEU A 94 6.86 -0.80 5.12
C LEU A 94 5.83 -0.91 6.25
N LYS A 95 5.55 0.21 6.91
CA LYS A 95 4.55 0.28 7.96
C LYS A 95 3.15 -0.02 7.41
N TYR A 96 2.76 0.65 6.33
CA TYR A 96 1.46 0.43 5.69
C TYR A 96 1.27 -1.03 5.25
N GLU A 97 2.24 -1.58 4.51
CA GLU A 97 2.23 -2.95 3.99
C GLU A 97 2.08 -3.99 5.12
N LYS A 98 2.66 -3.72 6.29
CA LYS A 98 2.51 -4.56 7.49
C LYS A 98 1.21 -4.33 8.25
N GLU A 99 0.64 -3.12 8.21
CA GLU A 99 -0.58 -2.75 8.94
C GLU A 99 -1.87 -3.11 8.21
N VAL A 100 -1.85 -3.20 6.88
CA VAL A 100 -3.00 -3.69 6.10
C VAL A 100 -3.23 -5.19 6.27
N TYR A 101 -2.19 -5.91 6.71
CA TYR A 101 -2.31 -7.30 7.13
C TYR A 101 -3.36 -7.46 8.24
N GLY A 102 -4.19 -8.50 8.12
CA GLY A 102 -5.31 -8.75 9.03
C GLY A 102 -6.52 -7.83 8.84
N ARG A 103 -6.46 -6.85 7.93
CA ARG A 103 -7.59 -5.96 7.58
C ARG A 103 -8.24 -6.31 6.24
N TYR A 104 -7.63 -7.25 5.51
CA TYR A 104 -8.13 -7.84 4.29
C TYR A 104 -8.42 -9.32 4.48
N SER A 105 -9.37 -9.84 3.73
CA SER A 105 -9.72 -11.26 3.73
C SER A 105 -8.64 -12.11 3.06
N LEU A 106 -7.94 -11.54 2.09
CA LEU A 106 -6.78 -12.13 1.44
C LEU A 106 -5.81 -11.02 0.99
N ILE A 107 -4.52 -11.27 1.16
CA ILE A 107 -3.44 -10.50 0.56
C ILE A 107 -2.71 -11.38 -0.45
N SER A 108 -2.46 -10.87 -1.65
CA SER A 108 -1.72 -11.59 -2.70
C SER A 108 -0.39 -10.88 -3.01
N LEU A 109 0.71 -11.63 -2.99
CA LEU A 109 2.05 -11.23 -3.40
C LEU A 109 2.57 -12.19 -4.47
N ILE A 110 3.40 -11.71 -5.40
CA ILE A 110 3.91 -12.54 -6.49
C ILE A 110 5.10 -13.40 -6.06
N SER A 111 5.87 -12.95 -5.06
CA SER A 111 7.15 -13.54 -4.70
C SER A 111 7.23 -13.95 -3.24
N GLU A 112 7.70 -15.17 -2.99
CA GLU A 112 8.05 -15.67 -1.65
C GLU A 112 9.06 -14.79 -0.93
N VAL A 113 9.95 -14.10 -1.67
CA VAL A 113 10.92 -13.17 -1.09
C VAL A 113 10.20 -11.98 -0.46
N ASP A 114 9.18 -11.46 -1.12
CA ASP A 114 8.41 -10.30 -0.69
C ASP A 114 7.50 -10.66 0.48
N LYS A 115 6.84 -11.83 0.39
CA LYS A 115 6.05 -12.44 1.47
C LYS A 115 6.90 -12.61 2.73
N LYS A 116 8.06 -13.23 2.61
CA LYS A 116 8.98 -13.45 3.74
C LYS A 116 9.51 -12.13 4.31
N PHE A 117 9.76 -11.13 3.47
CA PHE A 117 10.21 -9.82 3.92
C PHE A 117 9.14 -9.08 4.73
N LEU A 118 7.88 -9.10 4.28
CA LEU A 118 6.78 -8.40 4.95
C LEU A 118 6.24 -9.16 6.16
N PHE A 119 6.08 -10.47 6.04
CA PHE A 119 5.29 -11.29 6.95
C PHE A 119 6.05 -12.47 7.57
N GLY A 120 7.30 -12.71 7.18
CA GLY A 120 8.11 -13.81 7.71
C GLY A 120 7.54 -15.17 7.32
N ASN A 121 7.29 -16.03 8.31
CA ASN A 121 6.69 -17.35 8.11
C ASN A 121 5.16 -17.35 8.29
N ARG A 122 4.52 -16.17 8.34
CA ARG A 122 3.06 -16.08 8.45
C ARG A 122 2.42 -16.42 7.12
N ASN A 123 1.45 -17.35 7.17
CA ASN A 123 0.71 -17.81 6.00
C ASN A 123 -0.80 -17.60 6.12
N ASP A 124 -1.27 -17.10 7.26
CA ASP A 124 -2.69 -16.76 7.40
C ASP A 124 -3.03 -15.69 6.38
N ASN A 125 -4.09 -15.93 5.59
CA ASN A 125 -4.64 -15.03 4.57
C ASN A 125 -3.64 -14.33 3.64
N ILE A 126 -2.47 -14.91 3.38
CA ILE A 126 -1.46 -14.42 2.44
C ILE A 126 -1.17 -15.51 1.41
N LEU A 127 -1.48 -15.20 0.15
CA LEU A 127 -1.07 -15.99 -1.01
C LEU A 127 0.29 -15.47 -1.48
#